data_AF-A0A956MQ25-F1
#
_entry.id   AF-A0A956MQ25-F1
#
_cell.length_a   1.000
_cell.length_b   1.000
_cell.length_c   1.000
_cell.angle_alpha   90.00
_cell.angle_beta   90.00
_cell.angle_gamma   90.00
#
_symmetry.space_group_name_H-M   'P 1'
#
loop_
_entity.id
_entity.type
_entity.pdbx_description
1 polymer ?
#
loop_
_entity_poly.entity_id
_entity_poly.type
_entity_poly.pdbx_seq_one_letter_code
_entity_poly.pdbx_strand_id
1 'polypeptide(L)'
;MVETIDLKKINEKADNIYEAIISIARRARQINDDQRVYYERETELEETTDFDDDELEKINLDDIGVNLPKPSKIALDEFMAEELNIEYVEDNVN
;
A
#
# COMPACT_ATOMS: atom_id res chain seq x y z
N MET A 1 -13.58 2.59 -6.67
CA MET A 1 -13.92 3.18 -7.99
C MET A 1 -12.66 3.13 -8.85
N VAL A 2 -12.76 2.77 -10.14
CA VAL A 2 -11.60 2.81 -11.06
C VAL A 2 -11.56 4.20 -11.68
N GLU A 3 -10.50 4.94 -11.42
CA GLU A 3 -10.26 6.27 -11.99
C GLU A 3 -9.23 6.15 -13.12
N THR A 4 -9.48 6.87 -14.21
CA THR A 4 -8.55 6.94 -15.34
C THR A 4 -7.52 8.04 -15.10
N ILE A 5 -6.25 7.71 -15.25
CA ILE A 5 -5.15 8.67 -15.11
C ILE A 5 -4.58 9.00 -16.48
N ASP A 6 -4.30 10.28 -16.70
CA ASP A 6 -3.61 10.75 -17.89
C ASP A 6 -2.11 10.43 -17.76
N LEU A 7 -1.62 9.57 -18.65
CA LEU A 7 -0.22 9.13 -18.70
C LEU A 7 0.75 10.30 -18.92
N LYS A 8 0.31 11.39 -19.54
CA LYS A 8 1.15 12.59 -19.73
C LYS A 8 1.56 13.20 -18.41
N LYS A 9 0.64 13.24 -17.43
CA LYS A 9 0.90 13.80 -16.09
C LYS A 9 1.94 12.99 -15.31
N ILE A 10 1.97 11.68 -15.52
CA ILE A 10 2.98 10.80 -14.93
C ILE A 10 4.34 11.06 -15.59
N ASN A 11 4.35 11.21 -16.91
CA ASN A 11 5.56 11.46 -17.69
C ASN A 11 6.16 12.86 -17.48
N GLU A 12 5.39 13.81 -16.96
CA GLU A 12 5.88 15.14 -16.54
C GLU A 12 6.62 15.09 -15.19
N LYS A 13 6.37 14.05 -14.37
CA LYS A 13 6.88 13.92 -13.00
C LYS A 13 8.04 12.94 -12.87
N ALA A 14 8.40 12.24 -13.94
CA ALA A 14 9.54 11.33 -13.98
C ALA A 14 10.23 11.42 -15.33
N ASP A 15 11.54 11.23 -15.32
CA ASP A 15 12.36 11.22 -16.54
C ASP A 15 11.94 10.09 -17.50
N ASN A 16 11.40 9.00 -16.94
CA ASN A 16 10.92 7.86 -17.70
C ASN A 16 9.63 7.26 -17.09
N ILE A 17 8.63 7.01 -17.93
CA ILE A 17 7.38 6.35 -17.54
C ILE A 17 7.59 4.97 -16.90
N TYR A 18 8.59 4.19 -17.35
CA TYR A 18 8.87 2.88 -16.76
C TYR A 18 9.38 3.00 -15.34
N GLU A 19 10.16 4.04 -15.09
CA GLU A 19 10.69 4.31 -13.76
C GLU A 19 9.57 4.75 -12.82
N ALA A 20 8.68 5.63 -13.26
CA ALA A 20 7.49 6.00 -12.50
C ALA A 20 6.66 4.76 -12.14
N ILE A 21 6.44 3.84 -13.08
CA ILE A 21 5.70 2.59 -12.84
C ILE A 21 6.41 1.74 -11.77
N ILE A 22 7.73 1.58 -11.86
CA ILE A 22 8.49 0.80 -10.88
C ILE A 22 8.45 1.46 -9.50
N SER A 23 8.63 2.77 -9.43
CA SER A 23 8.58 3.54 -8.18
C SER A 23 7.22 3.43 -7.49
N ILE A 24 6.13 3.63 -8.24
CA ILE A 24 4.76 3.45 -7.74
C ILE A 24 4.53 1.99 -7.29
N ALA A 25 4.99 1.00 -8.05
CA ALA A 25 4.82 -0.40 -7.70
C ALA A 25 5.59 -0.80 -6.43
N ARG A 26 6.82 -0.29 -6.25
CA ARG A 26 7.62 -0.51 -5.04
C ARG A 26 6.96 0.13 -3.83
N ARG A 27 6.45 1.36 -3.98
CA ARG A 27 5.72 2.05 -2.92
C ARG A 27 4.44 1.34 -2.53
N ALA A 28 3.67 0.85 -3.51
CA ALA A 28 2.46 0.07 -3.26
C ALA A 28 2.73 -1.20 -2.44
N ARG A 29 3.90 -1.83 -2.60
CA ARG A 29 4.30 -2.97 -1.76
C ARG A 29 4.59 -2.56 -0.32
N GLN A 30 5.31 -1.45 -0.10
CA GLN A 30 5.54 -0.92 1.25
C GLN A 30 4.22 -0.65 1.96
N ILE A 31 3.29 0.03 1.29
CA ILE A 31 1.96 0.31 1.84
C ILE A 31 1.21 -0.99 2.14
N ASN A 32 1.32 -2.01 1.28
CA ASN A 32 0.67 -3.29 1.53
C ASN A 32 1.25 -4.00 2.76
N ASP A 33 2.56 -3.96 2.93
CA ASP A 33 3.24 -4.52 4.11
C ASP A 33 2.82 -3.77 5.38
N ASP A 34 2.76 -2.44 5.33
CA ASP A 34 2.31 -1.59 6.45
C ASP A 34 0.84 -1.89 6.81
N GLN A 35 -0.03 -2.00 5.81
CA GLN A 35 -1.43 -2.38 6.00
C GLN A 35 -1.55 -3.77 6.61
N ARG A 36 -0.76 -4.74 6.15
CA ARG A 36 -0.75 -6.11 6.70
C ARG A 36 -0.36 -6.11 8.18
N VAL A 37 0.68 -5.38 8.56
CA VAL A 37 1.11 -5.25 9.97
C VAL A 37 0.04 -4.58 10.81
N TYR A 38 -0.62 -3.55 10.29
CA TYR A 38 -1.74 -2.90 10.95
C TYR A 38 -2.89 -3.90 11.20
N TYR A 39 -3.26 -4.68 10.18
CA TYR A 39 -4.29 -5.72 10.31
C TYR A 39 -3.95 -6.78 11.36
N GLU A 40 -2.74 -7.34 11.30
CA GLU A 40 -2.29 -8.36 12.26
C GLU A 40 -2.40 -7.83 13.70
N ARG A 41 -2.02 -6.57 13.93
CA ARG A 41 -2.15 -5.94 15.24
C ARG A 41 -3.59 -5.75 15.70
N GLU A 42 -4.47 -5.28 14.83
CA GLU A 42 -5.87 -5.04 15.20
C GLU A 42 -6.62 -6.36 15.44
N THR A 43 -6.35 -7.41 14.64
CA THR A 43 -6.89 -8.75 14.89
C THR A 43 -6.36 -9.36 16.19
N GLU A 44 -5.07 -9.28 16.47
CA GLU A 44 -4.50 -9.74 17.75
C GLU A 44 -5.11 -9.02 18.96
N LEU A 45 -5.38 -7.71 18.83
CA LEU A 45 -6.05 -6.95 19.89
C LEU A 45 -7.47 -7.45 20.14
N GLU A 46 -8.25 -7.70 19.09
CA GLU A 46 -9.60 -8.27 19.21
C GLU A 46 -9.57 -9.66 19.86
N GLU A 47 -8.69 -10.56 19.42
CA GLU A 47 -8.51 -11.91 20.00
C GLU A 47 -8.17 -11.87 21.50
N THR A 48 -7.47 -10.84 21.99
CA THR A 48 -7.19 -10.70 23.43
C THR A 48 -8.40 -10.21 24.26
N THR A 49 -9.44 -9.69 23.61
CA THR A 49 -10.64 -9.15 24.27
C THR A 49 -11.75 -10.18 24.45
N ASP A 50 -11.75 -11.27 23.69
CA ASP A 50 -12.74 -12.35 23.79
C ASP A 50 -12.16 -13.60 24.49
N PHE A 51 -12.36 -13.65 25.81
CA PHE A 51 -12.35 -14.91 26.54
C PHE A 51 -13.75 -15.54 26.46
N ASP A 52 -13.99 -16.40 25.46
CA ASP A 52 -14.85 -17.59 25.59
C ASP A 52 -14.53 -18.58 24.45
N ASP A 53 -14.12 -19.79 24.85
CA ASP A 53 -13.32 -20.78 24.10
C ASP A 53 -14.05 -21.54 22.95
N ASP A 54 -15.25 -21.14 22.54
CA ASP A 54 -16.14 -22.01 21.71
C ASP A 54 -16.48 -21.49 20.29
N GLU A 55 -16.08 -20.28 19.89
CA GLU A 55 -16.37 -19.72 18.55
C GLU A 55 -15.10 -19.23 17.84
N LEU A 56 -14.21 -20.16 17.46
CA LEU A 56 -13.20 -19.89 16.41
C LEU A 56 -13.87 -19.87 15.03
N GLU A 57 -14.89 -19.04 14.86
CA GLU A 57 -15.44 -18.71 13.56
C GLU A 57 -14.42 -17.81 12.87
N LYS A 58 -14.07 -18.14 11.63
CA LYS A 58 -13.11 -17.36 10.84
C LYS A 58 -13.60 -15.92 10.76
N ILE A 59 -12.99 -15.02 11.52
CA ILE A 59 -13.27 -13.59 11.49
C ILE A 59 -13.19 -13.15 10.02
N ASN A 60 -14.33 -12.81 9.42
CA ASN A 60 -14.35 -12.33 8.04
C ASN A 60 -13.83 -10.88 8.06
N LEU A 61 -12.95 -10.54 7.11
CA LEU A 61 -12.37 -9.19 7.00
C LEU A 61 -13.42 -8.07 6.94
N ASP A 62 -14.64 -8.38 6.51
CA ASP A 62 -15.75 -7.42 6.41
C ASP A 62 -16.36 -7.08 7.79
N ASP A 63 -16.27 -7.98 8.78
CA ASP A 63 -16.83 -7.76 10.13
C ASP A 63 -15.98 -6.79 10.95
N ILE A 64 -14.67 -6.71 10.68
CA ILE A 64 -13.72 -5.79 11.33
C ILE A 64 -13.96 -4.33 10.86
N GLY A 65 -14.73 -4.10 9.80
CA GLY A 65 -15.09 -2.76 9.32
C GLY A 65 -13.93 -1.92 8.74
N VAL A 66 -12.74 -2.49 8.61
CA VAL A 66 -11.54 -1.78 8.14
C VAL A 66 -11.45 -1.80 6.62
N ASN A 67 -12.11 -0.84 5.97
CA ASN A 67 -12.02 -0.64 4.53
C ASN A 67 -10.77 0.19 4.16
N LEU A 68 -9.61 -0.46 4.03
CA LEU A 68 -8.39 0.23 3.59
C LEU A 68 -8.42 0.49 2.07
N PRO A 69 -7.95 1.67 1.63
CA PRO A 69 -7.83 1.94 0.20
C PRO A 69 -6.79 1.00 -0.43
N LYS A 70 -6.98 0.70 -1.72
CA LYS A 70 -6.03 -0.13 -2.48
C LYS A 70 -4.62 0.49 -2.40
N PRO A 71 -3.58 -0.29 -2.04
CA PRO A 71 -2.21 0.21 -1.94
C PRO A 71 -1.71 0.91 -3.20
N SER A 72 -2.10 0.39 -4.37
CA SER A 72 -1.74 0.98 -5.66
C SER A 72 -2.35 2.36 -5.91
N LYS A 73 -3.53 2.64 -5.33
CA LYS A 73 -4.16 3.97 -5.43
C LYS A 73 -3.42 4.96 -4.53
N ILE A 74 -3.13 4.57 -3.29
CA ILE A 74 -2.40 5.40 -2.33
C ILE A 74 -1.01 5.74 -2.88
N ALA A 75 -0.26 4.75 -3.35
CA ALA A 75 1.07 4.94 -3.94
C ALA A 75 1.06 5.89 -5.16
N LEU A 76 0.01 5.79 -5.98
CA LEU A 76 -0.16 6.67 -7.13
C LEU A 76 -0.48 8.09 -6.68
N ASP A 77 -1.37 8.27 -5.71
CA ASP A 77 -1.74 9.59 -5.20
C ASP A 77 -0.52 10.29 -4.57
N GLU A 78 0.28 9.57 -3.78
CA GLU A 78 1.55 10.06 -3.21
C GLU A 78 2.58 10.42 -4.29
N PHE A 79 2.71 9.59 -5.35
CA PHE A 79 3.57 9.90 -6.49
C PHE A 79 3.11 11.18 -7.20
N MET A 80 1.81 11.33 -7.41
CA MET A 80 1.23 12.50 -8.07
C MET A 80 1.33 13.76 -7.19
N ALA A 81 1.37 13.61 -5.88
CA ALA A 81 1.58 14.69 -4.92
C ALA A 81 3.06 15.09 -4.74
N GLU A 82 4.01 14.38 -5.37
CA GLU A 82 5.46 14.57 -5.19
C GLU A 82 5.92 14.34 -3.74
N GLU A 83 5.24 13.46 -3.01
CA GLU A 83 5.55 13.10 -1.63
C GLU A 83 6.57 11.94 -1.54
N LEU A 84 6.95 11.37 -2.68
CA LEU A 84 7.88 10.24 -2.76
C LEU A 84 9.30 10.69 -3.06
N ASN A 85 10.22 10.34 -2.15
CA ASN A 85 11.65 10.44 -2.40
C ASN A 85 12.13 9.17 -3.10
N ILE A 86 12.57 9.30 -4.36
CA ILE A 86 13.10 8.21 -5.16
C ILE A 86 14.63 8.31 -5.10
N GLU A 87 15.26 7.29 -4.52
CA GLU A 87 16.71 7.16 -4.48
C GLU A 87 17.18 6.13 -5.50
N TYR A 88 18.16 6.53 -6.31
CA TYR A 88 18.85 5.63 -7.22
C TYR A 88 20.02 5.00 -6.48
N VAL A 89 20.11 3.67 -6.56
CA VAL A 89 21.32 2.98 -6.12
C VAL A 89 22.36 3.27 -7.20
N GLU A 90 23.35 4.11 -6.90
CA GLU A 90 24.51 4.23 -7.75
C GLU A 90 25.24 2.89 -7.74
N ASP A 91 25.15 2.19 -8.87
CA ASP A 91 25.93 1.01 -9.16
C ASP A 91 27.41 1.42 -9.13
N ASN A 92 28.06 1.22 -7.97
CA ASN A 92 29.51 1.25 -7.84
C ASN A 92 30.07 0.01 -8.56
N VAL A 93 29.97 0.01 -9.88
CA VAL A 93 30.63 -0.95 -10.75
C VAL A 93 32.08 -0.51 -10.84
N ASN A 94 32.90 -1.12 -9.98
CA ASN A 94 34.36 -1.09 -10.06
C ASN A 94 34.83 -2.21 -10.98
#